data_AF-A0A533VR19-F1
#
_entry.id   AF-A0A533VR19-F1
#
_cell.length_a   1.000
_cell.length_b   1.000
_cell.length_c   1.000
_cell.angle_alpha   90.00
_cell.angle_beta   90.00
_cell.angle_gamma   90.00
#
_symmetry.space_group_name_H-M   'P 1'
#
loop_
_entity.id
_entity.type
_entity.pdbx_description
1 polymer ?
#
loop_
_entity_poly.entity_id
_entity_poly.type
_entity_poly.pdbx_seq_one_letter_code
_entity_poly.pdbx_strand_id
1 'polypeptide(L)'
;MRIELSNELNELGWWSHWARLSWLSKSCYRLGSLEFREPLFNHAGFLRAKKTPDELVKMAEGKYLGEGVDPAFFLQRLPEYAHTKKLLLNRGYTITDTFLVMRLAGAIPKRVSGVTCRVIGTEKLDEWCETYLRAFYGELSLLKSVVASVKKALHQIRPGFRTKETGGHTRNLWAAGALRGLLRRNNS
;
A
#
# COMPACT_ATOMS: atom_id res chain seq x y z
N MET A 1 -7.38 14.81 12.06
CA MET A 1 -6.93 14.24 10.78
C MET A 1 -8.08 13.40 10.22
N ARG A 2 -8.51 13.60 8.96
CA ARG A 2 -9.54 12.76 8.33
C ARG A 2 -9.05 11.30 8.31
N ILE A 3 -9.94 10.34 8.62
CA ILE A 3 -9.59 8.92 8.80
C ILE A 3 -8.94 8.36 7.53
N GLU A 4 -9.40 8.79 6.36
CA GLU A 4 -8.92 8.40 5.04
C GLU A 4 -7.46 8.80 4.83
N LEU A 5 -7.08 10.01 5.28
CA LEU A 5 -5.70 10.49 5.22
C LEU A 5 -4.79 9.67 6.14
N SER A 6 -5.29 9.30 7.33
CA SER A 6 -4.54 8.44 8.25
C SER A 6 -4.30 7.05 7.67
N ASN A 7 -5.32 6.45 7.05
CA ASN A 7 -5.21 5.14 6.40
C ASN A 7 -4.21 5.19 5.24
N GLU A 8 -4.29 6.22 4.40
CA GLU A 8 -3.36 6.46 3.30
C GLU A 8 -1.91 6.53 3.79
N LEU A 9 -1.63 7.38 4.77
CA LEU A 9 -0.27 7.54 5.29
C LEU A 9 0.26 6.28 5.98
N ASN A 10 -0.62 5.51 6.64
CA ASN A 10 -0.24 4.23 7.25
C ASN A 10 0.15 3.20 6.18
N GLU A 11 -0.66 3.07 5.12
CA GLU A 11 -0.35 2.19 3.99
C GLU A 11 0.93 2.62 3.28
N LEU A 12 1.13 3.91 3.04
CA LEU A 12 2.37 4.42 2.46
C LEU A 12 3.59 4.14 3.32
N GLY A 13 3.45 4.29 4.64
CA GLY A 13 4.48 3.90 5.60
C GLY A 13 4.88 2.45 5.40
N TRP A 14 3.89 1.55 5.40
CA TRP A 14 4.11 0.13 5.18
C TRP A 14 4.76 -0.18 3.81
N TRP A 15 4.19 0.32 2.73
CA TRP A 15 4.68 0.06 1.38
C TRP A 15 6.06 0.67 1.09
N SER A 16 6.47 1.71 1.84
CA SER A 16 7.81 2.32 1.70
C SER A 16 8.97 1.39 2.14
N HIS A 17 8.67 0.28 2.82
CA HIS A 17 9.64 -0.77 3.10
C HIS A 17 9.95 -1.63 1.85
N TRP A 18 9.00 -1.68 0.91
CA TRP A 18 9.03 -2.53 -0.28
C TRP A 18 9.31 -1.76 -1.57
N ALA A 19 8.97 -0.47 -1.59
CA ALA A 19 9.18 0.42 -2.72
C ALA A 19 9.72 1.78 -2.28
N ARG A 20 10.39 2.49 -3.19
CA ARG A 20 10.86 3.85 -2.94
C ARG A 20 9.68 4.81 -2.96
N LEU A 21 9.37 5.40 -1.80
CA LEU A 21 8.44 6.51 -1.69
C LEU A 21 9.12 7.84 -2.10
N SER A 22 8.46 8.61 -2.97
CA SER A 22 8.87 9.96 -3.32
C SER A 22 7.66 10.89 -3.44
N TRP A 23 7.85 12.17 -3.11
CA TRP A 23 6.80 13.18 -3.17
C TRP A 23 6.93 14.00 -4.45
N LEU A 24 5.87 14.00 -5.26
CA LEU A 24 5.75 14.86 -6.45
C LEU A 24 5.19 16.23 -6.07
N SER A 25 4.44 16.29 -4.96
CA SER A 25 4.02 17.52 -4.29
C SER A 25 3.68 17.24 -2.83
N LYS A 26 3.25 18.26 -2.06
CA LYS A 26 2.72 18.11 -0.68
C LYS A 26 1.47 17.21 -0.56
N SER A 27 0.99 16.63 -1.65
CA SER A 27 -0.29 15.90 -1.70
C SER A 27 -0.35 14.85 -2.79
N CYS A 28 0.75 14.64 -3.52
CA CYS A 28 0.86 13.61 -4.53
C CYS A 28 2.20 12.90 -4.31
N TYR A 29 2.13 11.59 -4.23
CA TYR A 29 3.27 10.73 -4.00
C TYR A 29 3.38 9.71 -5.13
N ARG A 30 4.52 9.06 -5.19
CA ARG A 30 4.80 7.91 -6.03
C ARG A 30 5.51 6.85 -5.19
N LEU A 31 5.12 5.59 -5.38
CA LEU A 31 5.89 4.41 -4.98
C LEU A 31 6.50 3.80 -6.24
N GLY A 32 7.79 3.46 -6.20
CA GLY A 32 8.44 2.75 -7.30
C GLY A 32 9.39 1.67 -6.81
N SER A 33 9.35 0.50 -7.44
CA SER A 33 10.31 -0.59 -7.24
C SER A 33 10.67 -1.19 -8.60
N LEU A 34 11.97 -1.33 -8.84
CA LEU A 34 12.49 -2.03 -10.01
C LEU A 34 12.45 -3.55 -9.82
N GLU A 35 12.44 -4.02 -8.57
CA GLU A 35 12.30 -5.46 -8.27
C GLU A 35 10.86 -5.95 -8.48
N PHE A 36 9.88 -5.19 -8.00
CA PHE A 36 8.47 -5.58 -8.05
C PHE A 36 7.74 -4.80 -9.15
N ARG A 37 7.76 -5.27 -10.40
CA ARG A 37 7.20 -4.55 -11.58
C ARG A 37 5.67 -4.50 -11.65
N GLU A 38 4.97 -4.71 -10.55
CA GLU A 38 3.51 -4.71 -10.48
C GLU A 38 2.95 -3.38 -9.94
N PRO A 39 1.70 -3.02 -10.28
CA PRO A 39 1.09 -1.73 -9.91
C PRO A 39 1.04 -1.49 -8.39
N LEU A 40 0.98 -2.54 -7.57
CA LEU A 40 0.96 -2.40 -6.12
C LEU A 40 2.23 -1.70 -5.59
N PHE A 41 3.39 -1.96 -6.22
CA PHE A 41 4.67 -1.36 -5.84
C PHE A 41 5.11 -0.22 -6.76
N ASN A 42 4.41 -0.03 -7.88
CA ASN A 42 4.63 1.02 -8.85
C ASN A 42 3.34 1.80 -9.14
N HIS A 43 2.97 2.74 -8.26
CA HIS A 43 1.80 3.58 -8.46
C HIS A 43 1.95 4.97 -7.83
N ALA A 44 1.29 5.95 -8.44
CA ALA A 44 1.10 7.27 -7.85
C ALA A 44 -0.25 7.35 -7.14
N GLY A 45 -0.35 8.24 -6.16
CA GLY A 45 -1.61 8.53 -5.50
C GLY A 45 -1.66 9.93 -4.94
N PHE A 46 -2.82 10.25 -4.35
CA PHE A 46 -3.16 11.58 -3.89
C PHE A 46 -3.65 11.54 -2.45
N LEU A 47 -3.04 12.33 -1.57
CA LEU A 47 -3.49 12.46 -0.17
C LEU A 47 -4.79 13.25 -0.05
N ARG A 48 -5.07 14.10 -1.04
CA ARG A 48 -6.27 14.94 -1.14
C ARG A 48 -6.59 15.23 -2.59
N ALA A 49 -7.88 15.36 -2.89
CA ALA A 49 -8.33 15.78 -4.20
C ALA A 49 -7.75 17.15 -4.59
N LYS A 50 -7.54 17.31 -5.90
CA LYS A 50 -6.99 18.53 -6.50
C LYS A 50 -7.96 19.10 -7.51
N LYS A 51 -8.06 20.44 -7.52
CA LYS A 51 -8.79 21.17 -8.56
C LYS A 51 -8.11 21.02 -9.92
N THR A 52 -6.78 20.96 -9.95
CA THR A 52 -5.96 20.87 -11.16
C THR A 52 -4.96 19.71 -11.07
N PRO A 53 -5.40 18.44 -11.23
CA PRO A 53 -4.54 17.27 -11.08
C PRO A 53 -3.62 17.00 -12.29
N ASP A 54 -3.85 17.64 -13.45
CA ASP A 54 -3.19 17.30 -14.72
C ASP A 54 -1.66 17.38 -14.68
N GLU A 55 -1.09 18.46 -14.14
CA GLU A 55 0.36 18.61 -14.03
C GLU A 55 0.99 17.50 -13.17
N LEU A 56 0.33 17.10 -12.08
CA LEU A 56 0.80 16.05 -11.20
C LEU A 56 0.69 14.66 -11.85
N VAL A 57 -0.38 14.42 -12.61
CA VAL A 57 -0.55 13.19 -13.39
C VAL A 57 0.55 13.09 -14.45
N LYS A 58 0.78 14.14 -15.24
CA LYS A 58 1.85 14.18 -16.25
C LYS A 58 3.24 13.98 -15.63
N MET A 59 3.49 14.60 -14.48
CA MET A 59 4.75 14.43 -13.75
C MET A 59 4.94 12.98 -13.30
N ALA A 60 3.90 12.35 -12.75
CA ALA A 60 3.95 10.94 -12.34
C ALA A 60 4.17 10.02 -13.56
N GLU A 61 3.45 10.23 -14.66
CA GLU A 61 3.62 9.48 -15.90
C GLU A 61 5.06 9.57 -16.43
N GLY A 62 5.61 10.78 -16.56
CA GLY A 62 6.97 10.97 -17.04
C GLY A 62 8.01 10.28 -16.16
N LYS A 63 7.77 10.22 -14.85
CA LYS A 63 8.61 9.50 -13.90
C LYS A 63 8.59 7.98 -14.09
N TYR A 64 7.42 7.37 -14.29
CA TYR A 64 7.33 5.92 -14.51
C TYR A 64 7.85 5.52 -15.88
N LEU A 65 7.49 6.27 -16.93
CA LEU A 65 7.95 6.01 -18.29
C LEU A 65 9.46 6.14 -18.42
N GLY A 66 10.07 7.13 -17.76
CA GLY A 66 11.53 7.28 -17.70
C GLY A 66 12.25 6.14 -16.99
N GLU A 67 11.53 5.33 -16.21
CA GLU A 67 12.03 4.14 -15.51
C GLU A 67 11.62 2.83 -16.21
N GLY A 68 10.98 2.91 -17.38
CA GLY A 68 10.52 1.74 -18.13
C GLY A 68 9.41 0.95 -17.42
N VAL A 69 8.61 1.64 -16.60
CA VAL A 69 7.47 1.06 -15.88
C VAL A 69 6.18 1.71 -16.36
N ASP A 70 5.12 0.91 -16.52
CA ASP A 70 3.81 1.45 -16.86
C ASP A 70 3.25 2.27 -15.70
N PRO A 71 2.84 3.52 -15.94
CA PRO A 71 2.26 4.33 -14.89
C PRO A 71 0.94 3.73 -14.41
N ALA A 72 0.79 3.62 -13.09
CA ALA A 72 -0.46 3.23 -12.44
C ALA A 72 -0.85 4.26 -11.36
N PHE A 73 -2.15 4.34 -11.07
CA PHE A 73 -2.68 5.25 -10.06
C PHE A 73 -3.61 4.55 -9.09
N PHE A 74 -3.41 4.83 -7.80
CA PHE A 74 -4.37 4.50 -6.75
C PHE A 74 -5.20 5.74 -6.44
N LEU A 75 -6.53 5.60 -6.58
CA LEU A 75 -7.46 6.69 -6.34
C LEU A 75 -8.56 6.26 -5.37
N GLN A 76 -8.77 7.08 -4.33
CA GLN A 76 -9.88 6.86 -3.42
C GLN A 76 -11.21 7.05 -4.15
N ARG A 77 -12.16 6.15 -3.90
CA ARG A 77 -13.50 6.20 -4.50
C ARG A 77 -14.41 7.15 -3.71
N LEU A 78 -14.02 8.42 -3.63
CA LEU A 78 -14.80 9.50 -3.03
C LEU A 78 -15.22 10.54 -4.08
N PRO A 79 -16.37 11.22 -3.91
CA PRO A 79 -16.85 12.24 -4.85
C PRO A 79 -15.82 13.33 -5.16
N GLU A 80 -15.02 13.74 -4.18
CA GLU A 80 -13.97 14.74 -4.35
C GLU A 80 -12.91 14.37 -5.39
N TYR A 81 -12.69 13.08 -5.65
CA TYR A 81 -11.73 12.59 -6.66
C TYR A 81 -12.35 12.39 -8.05
N ALA A 82 -13.63 12.71 -8.25
CA ALA A 82 -14.31 12.51 -9.53
C ALA A 82 -13.61 13.22 -10.71
N HIS A 83 -13.07 14.42 -10.47
CA HIS A 83 -12.34 15.16 -11.49
C HIS A 83 -11.02 14.45 -11.88
N THR A 84 -10.21 14.03 -10.90
CA THR A 84 -8.99 13.25 -11.15
C THR A 84 -9.30 11.93 -11.86
N LYS A 85 -10.38 11.24 -11.45
CA LYS A 85 -10.84 10.01 -12.11
C LYS A 85 -11.15 10.26 -13.59
N LYS A 86 -11.97 11.28 -13.89
CA LYS A 86 -12.34 11.61 -15.27
C LYS A 86 -11.12 11.96 -16.12
N LEU A 87 -10.17 12.72 -15.56
CA LEU A 87 -8.90 13.02 -16.22
C LEU A 87 -8.15 11.72 -16.59
N LEU A 88 -7.95 10.81 -15.64
CA LEU A 88 -7.23 9.55 -15.88
C LEU A 88 -7.94 8.72 -16.96
N LEU A 89 -9.26 8.57 -16.91
CA LEU A 89 -10.02 7.86 -17.94
C LEU A 89 -9.83 8.49 -19.32
N ASN A 90 -9.90 9.82 -19.43
CA ASN A 90 -9.67 10.54 -20.69
C ASN A 90 -8.24 10.38 -21.21
N ARG A 91 -7.27 10.04 -20.35
CA ARG A 91 -5.88 9.76 -20.71
C ARG A 91 -5.63 8.28 -21.09
N GLY A 92 -6.69 7.48 -21.17
CA GLY A 92 -6.61 6.07 -21.58
C GLY A 92 -6.36 5.09 -20.43
N TYR A 93 -6.56 5.52 -19.18
CA TYR A 93 -6.53 4.61 -18.04
C TYR A 93 -7.85 3.85 -17.92
N THR A 94 -7.76 2.58 -17.52
CA THR A 94 -8.89 1.73 -17.15
C THR A 94 -8.78 1.37 -15.67
N ILE A 95 -9.92 1.14 -15.02
CA ILE A 95 -9.94 0.61 -13.66
C ILE A 95 -9.75 -0.90 -13.77
N THR A 96 -8.67 -1.41 -13.21
CA THR A 96 -8.30 -2.83 -13.30
C THR A 96 -8.55 -3.59 -12.01
N ASP A 97 -8.58 -2.90 -10.87
CA ASP A 97 -8.86 -3.52 -9.58
C ASP A 97 -9.52 -2.51 -8.62
N THR A 98 -10.13 -3.02 -7.55
CA THR A 98 -10.64 -2.23 -6.44
C THR A 98 -10.25 -2.85 -5.09
N PHE A 99 -9.49 -2.10 -4.30
CA PHE A 99 -9.07 -2.48 -2.95
C PHE A 99 -10.05 -2.00 -1.88
N LEU A 100 -10.25 -2.82 -0.86
CA LEU A 100 -10.99 -2.49 0.35
C LEU A 100 -10.01 -2.27 1.51
N VAL A 101 -10.02 -1.07 2.08
CA VAL A 101 -9.26 -0.80 3.31
C VAL A 101 -10.10 -1.26 4.50
N MET A 102 -9.69 -2.36 5.12
CA MET A 102 -10.33 -2.91 6.31
C MET A 102 -9.72 -2.32 7.58
N ARG A 103 -10.57 -2.06 8.59
CA ARG A 103 -10.13 -1.64 9.93
C ARG A 103 -10.53 -2.69 10.95
N LEU A 104 -9.56 -3.11 11.76
CA LEU A 104 -9.83 -4.05 12.85
C LEU A 104 -10.65 -3.33 13.93
N ALA A 105 -11.89 -3.74 14.11
CA ALA A 105 -12.78 -3.19 15.12
C ALA A 105 -12.62 -3.95 16.44
N GLY A 106 -11.48 -3.79 17.11
CA GLY A 106 -11.24 -4.18 18.52
C GLY A 106 -11.45 -5.66 18.91
N ALA A 107 -11.85 -6.53 17.99
CA ALA A 107 -12.08 -7.94 18.27
C ALA A 107 -10.75 -8.66 18.41
N ILE A 108 -10.56 -9.31 19.56
CA ILE A 108 -9.45 -10.23 19.77
C ILE A 108 -9.88 -11.58 19.17
N PRO A 109 -9.16 -12.12 18.18
CA PRO A 109 -9.49 -13.43 17.62
C PRO A 109 -9.49 -14.50 18.71
N LYS A 110 -10.50 -15.38 18.71
CA LYS A 110 -10.52 -16.53 19.63
C LYS A 110 -9.35 -17.45 19.31
N ARG A 111 -8.65 -17.91 20.34
CA ARG A 111 -7.58 -18.91 20.18
C ARG A 111 -8.18 -20.24 19.73
N VAL A 112 -7.60 -20.83 18.69
CA VAL A 112 -7.95 -22.17 18.21
C VAL A 112 -7.04 -23.18 18.89
N SER A 113 -7.60 -24.24 19.46
CA SER A 113 -6.83 -25.30 20.11
C SER A 113 -5.87 -25.95 19.11
N GLY A 114 -4.63 -26.23 19.54
CA GLY A 114 -3.60 -26.84 18.69
C GLY A 114 -2.86 -25.86 17.76
N VAL A 115 -3.26 -24.60 17.68
CA VAL A 115 -2.55 -23.57 16.89
C VAL A 115 -1.76 -22.66 17.82
N THR A 116 -0.46 -22.54 17.59
CA THR A 116 0.40 -21.57 18.30
C THR A 116 0.87 -20.48 17.35
N CYS A 117 0.49 -19.24 17.64
CA CYS A 117 1.06 -18.08 16.95
C CYS A 117 2.32 -17.64 17.69
N ARG A 118 3.44 -17.57 16.98
CA ARG A 118 4.70 -17.02 17.51
C ARG A 118 5.13 -15.87 16.62
N VAL A 119 5.66 -14.82 17.23
CA VAL A 119 6.38 -13.78 16.48
C VAL A 119 7.68 -14.43 16.02
N ILE A 120 7.90 -14.43 14.71
CA ILE A 120 9.14 -14.94 14.13
C ILE A 120 10.24 -13.93 14.41
N GLY A 121 11.32 -14.38 15.06
CA GLY A 121 12.53 -13.59 15.21
C GLY A 121 13.37 -13.61 13.94
N THR A 122 14.45 -12.83 13.93
CA THR A 122 15.33 -12.71 12.75
C THR A 122 15.99 -14.03 12.34
N GLU A 123 16.07 -15.00 13.26
CA GLU A 123 16.66 -16.32 13.06
C GLU A 123 15.89 -17.22 12.08
N LYS A 124 14.59 -16.98 11.87
CA LYS A 124 13.78 -17.71 10.88
C LYS A 124 13.28 -16.83 9.73
N LEU A 125 13.95 -15.70 9.51
CA LEU A 125 13.48 -14.72 8.54
C LEU A 125 13.44 -15.28 7.11
N ASP A 126 14.47 -16.03 6.73
CA ASP A 126 14.56 -16.59 5.38
C ASP A 126 13.46 -17.64 5.15
N GLU A 127 13.20 -18.52 6.12
CA GLU A 127 12.09 -19.50 6.10
C GLU A 127 10.72 -18.80 5.95
N TRP A 128 10.52 -17.69 6.67
CA TRP A 128 9.30 -16.89 6.54
C TRP A 128 9.16 -16.26 5.15
N CYS A 129 10.26 -15.69 4.62
CA CYS A 129 10.26 -15.05 3.30
C CYS A 129 10.02 -16.08 2.18
N GLU A 130 10.59 -17.28 2.30
CA GLU A 130 10.33 -18.38 1.37
C GLU A 130 8.86 -18.81 1.42
N THR A 131 8.30 -18.96 2.62
CA THR A 131 6.89 -19.32 2.80
C THR A 131 5.97 -18.27 2.19
N TYR A 132 6.25 -16.98 2.44
CA TYR A 132 5.53 -15.86 1.83
C TYR A 132 5.58 -15.92 0.31
N LEU A 133 6.76 -16.07 -0.27
CA LEU A 133 6.94 -16.10 -1.71
C LEU A 133 6.26 -17.29 -2.38
N ARG A 134 6.36 -18.49 -1.80
CA ARG A 134 5.64 -19.67 -2.30
C ARG A 134 4.14 -19.48 -2.24
N ALA A 135 3.62 -18.88 -1.17
CA ALA A 135 2.18 -18.70 -0.98
C ALA A 135 1.56 -17.66 -1.91
N PHE A 136 2.25 -16.55 -2.17
CA PHE A 136 1.70 -15.40 -2.91
C PHE A 136 2.17 -15.30 -4.35
N TYR A 137 3.40 -15.74 -4.64
CA TYR A 137 4.03 -15.62 -5.97
C TYR A 137 4.30 -16.97 -6.63
N GLY A 138 4.30 -18.06 -5.87
CA GLY A 138 4.56 -19.41 -6.39
C GLY A 138 6.02 -19.64 -6.84
N GLU A 139 6.91 -18.67 -6.64
CA GLU A 139 8.32 -18.72 -7.05
C GLU A 139 9.24 -18.06 -6.01
N LEU A 140 10.56 -18.28 -6.10
CA LEU A 140 11.55 -17.77 -5.14
C LEU A 140 12.53 -16.74 -5.73
N SER A 141 12.31 -16.31 -6.97
CA SER A 141 13.21 -15.36 -7.66
C SER A 141 13.39 -14.03 -6.90
N LEU A 142 12.38 -13.64 -6.11
CA LEU A 142 12.36 -12.42 -5.30
C LEU A 142 12.92 -12.58 -3.88
N LEU A 143 13.41 -13.76 -3.47
CA LEU A 143 13.78 -14.07 -2.08
C LEU A 143 14.77 -13.07 -1.50
N LYS A 144 15.84 -12.76 -2.21
CA LYS A 144 16.87 -11.81 -1.77
C LYS A 144 16.27 -10.41 -1.52
N SER A 145 15.40 -9.96 -2.41
CA SER A 145 14.75 -8.64 -2.32
C SER A 145 13.76 -8.59 -1.16
N VAL A 146 12.92 -9.62 -0.99
CA VAL A 146 11.98 -9.73 0.13
C VAL A 146 12.72 -9.77 1.46
N VAL A 147 13.77 -10.58 1.60
CA VAL A 147 14.58 -10.63 2.83
C VAL A 147 15.17 -9.26 3.16
N ALA A 148 15.70 -8.55 2.16
CA ALA A 148 16.25 -7.20 2.37
C ALA A 148 15.18 -6.21 2.83
N SER A 149 13.97 -6.23 2.24
CA SER A 149 12.84 -5.39 2.64
C SER A 149 12.38 -5.67 4.07
N VAL A 150 12.26 -6.95 4.46
CA VAL A 150 11.85 -7.30 5.82
C VAL A 150 12.94 -6.93 6.84
N LYS A 151 14.22 -7.17 6.54
CA LYS A 151 15.32 -6.69 7.39
C LYS A 151 15.25 -5.19 7.57
N LYS A 152 15.07 -4.42 6.49
CA LYS A 152 14.92 -2.96 6.55
C LYS A 152 13.75 -2.54 7.45
N ALA A 153 12.59 -3.19 7.32
CA ALA A 153 11.43 -2.91 8.16
C ALA A 153 11.73 -3.16 9.64
N LEU A 154 12.34 -4.29 9.98
CA LEU A 154 12.70 -4.66 11.36
C LEU A 154 13.66 -3.65 12.01
N HIS A 155 14.65 -3.13 11.27
CA HIS A 155 15.59 -2.13 11.79
C HIS A 155 14.95 -0.75 12.02
N GLN A 156 13.83 -0.45 11.36
CA GLN A 156 13.12 0.83 11.49
C GLN A 156 12.09 0.83 12.64
N ILE A 157 11.74 -0.34 13.18
CA ILE A 157 10.91 -0.45 14.39
C ILE A 157 11.75 0.02 15.59
N ARG A 158 11.61 1.29 15.97
CA ARG A 158 12.19 1.83 17.22
C ARG A 158 11.61 1.07 18.44
N PRO A 159 12.34 0.93 19.56
CA PRO A 159 11.90 0.24 20.79
C PRO A 159 10.71 0.87 21.55
N GLY A 160 9.90 1.72 20.92
CA GLY A 160 8.84 2.51 21.55
C GLY A 160 7.42 1.95 21.39
N PHE A 161 7.18 1.01 20.46
CA PHE A 161 5.87 0.34 20.34
C PHE A 161 5.81 -0.89 21.26
N ARG A 162 5.98 -0.67 22.56
CA ARG A 162 5.42 -1.61 23.55
C ARG A 162 3.92 -1.33 23.59
N THR A 163 3.11 -2.27 23.12
CA THR A 163 1.68 -2.31 23.41
C THR A 163 1.51 -2.26 24.93
N LYS A 164 1.07 -1.12 25.46
CA LYS A 164 0.44 -1.11 26.78
C LYS A 164 -0.87 -1.86 26.62
N GLU A 165 -1.02 -2.95 27.36
CA GLU A 165 -2.32 -3.52 27.66
C GLU A 165 -3.15 -2.41 28.33
N THR A 166 -4.04 -1.77 27.59
CA THR A 166 -5.06 -0.91 28.18
C THR A 166 -6.39 -1.61 28.06
N GLY A 167 -6.95 -1.89 29.24
CA GLY A 167 -8.24 -2.52 29.47
C GLY A 167 -9.39 -1.80 28.77
N GLY A 168 -10.48 -2.56 28.66
CA GLY A 168 -11.53 -2.36 27.69
C GLY A 168 -12.36 -1.10 27.85
N HIS A 169 -12.91 -0.68 26.72
CA HIS A 169 -14.28 -0.17 26.61
C HIS A 169 -14.83 -0.53 25.23
N THR A 170 -15.97 -1.22 25.25
CA THR A 170 -16.80 -1.54 24.09
C THR A 170 -17.37 -0.26 23.51
N ARG A 171 -17.06 0.04 22.24
CA ARG A 171 -17.79 1.01 21.44
C ARG A 171 -18.22 0.39 20.12
N ASN A 172 -19.45 0.70 19.77
CA ASN A 172 -20.28 0.08 18.74
C ASN A 172 -19.63 -0.01 17.35
N LEU A 173 -19.98 -1.10 16.67
CA LEU A 173 -19.58 -1.48 15.31
C LEU A 173 -19.97 -0.42 14.28
N TRP A 174 -18.96 0.17 13.64
CA TRP A 174 -19.08 0.80 12.33
C TRP A 174 -17.92 0.28 11.46
N ALA A 175 -18.24 -0.63 10.53
CA ALA A 175 -17.31 -1.01 9.47
C ALA A 175 -17.39 0.05 8.36
N ALA A 176 -16.61 1.12 8.49
CA ALA A 176 -16.37 2.04 7.39
C ALA A 176 -15.10 1.59 6.65
N GLY A 177 -15.29 0.83 5.56
CA GLY A 177 -14.22 0.52 4.61
C GLY A 177 -14.06 1.63 3.58
N ALA A 178 -12.82 2.02 3.26
CA ALA A 178 -12.56 2.91 2.13
C ALA A 178 -12.31 2.05 0.88
N LEU A 179 -13.04 2.32 -0.21
CA LEU A 179 -12.84 1.70 -1.52
C LEU A 179 -11.79 2.49 -2.30
N ARG A 180 -10.82 1.81 -2.90
CA ARG A 180 -9.83 2.41 -3.82
C ARG A 180 -9.82 1.70 -5.16
N GLY A 181 -9.81 2.45 -6.26
CA GLY A 181 -9.60 1.88 -7.58
C GLY A 181 -8.11 1.91 -7.95
N LEU A 182 -7.60 0.80 -8.48
CA LEU A 182 -6.34 0.77 -9.22
C LEU A 182 -6.63 1.04 -10.69
N LEU A 183 -6.03 2.11 -11.21
CA LEU A 183 -6.10 2.48 -12.61
C LEU A 183 -4.79 2.16 -13.32
N ARG A 184 -4.87 1.46 -14.45
CA ARG A 184 -3.73 1.14 -15.33
C ARG A 184 -3.99 1.68 -16.72
N ARG A 185 -2.93 2.06 -17.42
CA ARG A 185 -3.02 2.39 -18.85
C ARG A 185 -2.86 1.09 -19.64
N ASN A 186 -3.78 0.84 -20.57
CA ASN A 186 -3.59 -0.25 -21.53
C ASN A 186 -2.58 0.24 -22.57
N ASN A 187 -1.46 -0.46 -22.72
CA ASN A 187 -0.62 -0.29 -23.90
C ASN A 187 -1.23 -1.17 -25.00
N SER A 188 -1.80 -0.53 -26.01
CA SER A 188 -1.97 -1.11 -27.34
C SER A 188 -0.62 -1.19 -28.04
#